data_AF-A0A7Y8LDI9-F1
#
_entry.id   AF-A0A7Y8LDI9-F1
#
_cell.length_a   1.000
_cell.length_b   1.000
_cell.length_c   1.000
_cell.angle_alpha   90.00
_cell.angle_beta   90.00
_cell.angle_gamma   90.00
#
_symmetry.space_group_name_H-M   'P 1'
#
loop_
_entity.id
_entity.type
_entity.pdbx_description
1 polymer ?
#
loop_
_entity_poly.entity_id
_entity_poly.type
_entity_poly.pdbx_seq_one_letter_code
_entity_poly.pdbx_strand_id
1 'polypeptide(L)'
;MRSAIITILAGLCLVPPVLADSGHDLHAVPTLANQTTTTVEIRENTVTLTFGPIDLPAGHDGDLAASMPKHAFQLPRDMYMVGYKTAVFTKDGKPLPKNYLHHILMLNNSKPSVSCEGEPLFFAGAGLEMTETRFPAGYGVKLAKGDHLTSIVAFYHKAPVTKDVMATFT
;
A
#
# COMPACT_ATOMS: atom_id res chain seq x y z
N MET A 1 -67.99 6.86 -48.20
CA MET A 1 -66.68 6.38 -48.70
C MET A 1 -65.63 6.70 -47.65
N ARG A 2 -65.24 5.73 -46.82
CA ARG A 2 -64.18 5.87 -45.81
C ARG A 2 -63.43 4.55 -45.80
N SER A 3 -62.17 4.56 -46.22
CA SER A 3 -61.21 3.45 -46.07
C SER A 3 -59.79 3.93 -46.36
N ALA A 4 -58.84 3.24 -45.72
CA ALA A 4 -57.38 3.20 -45.90
C ALA A 4 -56.54 4.16 -45.02
N ILE A 5 -55.84 3.72 -43.95
CA ILE A 5 -54.66 2.80 -43.84
C ILE A 5 -53.36 3.64 -43.74
N ILE A 6 -52.80 3.82 -42.53
CA ILE A 6 -51.65 3.08 -41.92
C ILE A 6 -50.30 3.79 -42.14
N THR A 7 -49.73 4.22 -41.00
CA THR A 7 -48.34 4.06 -40.54
C THR A 7 -47.18 4.65 -41.37
N ILE A 8 -46.51 5.66 -40.80
CA ILE A 8 -45.15 6.06 -41.16
C ILE A 8 -44.26 6.10 -39.91
N LEU A 9 -43.30 5.16 -39.90
CA LEU A 9 -41.95 5.18 -39.34
C LEU A 9 -41.76 5.43 -37.83
N ALA A 10 -41.86 4.32 -37.09
CA ALA A 10 -40.87 3.99 -36.08
C ALA A 10 -39.53 3.67 -36.78
N GLY A 11 -38.45 4.39 -36.44
CA GLY A 11 -37.16 4.17 -37.09
C GLY A 11 -36.02 5.05 -36.57
N LEU A 12 -35.84 5.13 -35.24
CA LEU A 12 -34.64 5.73 -34.63
C LEU A 12 -34.34 5.05 -33.28
N CYS A 13 -33.98 3.76 -33.32
CA CYS A 13 -33.42 3.04 -32.17
C CYS A 13 -32.68 1.79 -32.64
N LEU A 14 -31.62 1.96 -33.44
CA LEU A 14 -30.65 0.90 -33.70
C LEU A 14 -29.24 1.50 -33.66
N VAL A 15 -28.82 1.93 -32.48
CA VAL A 15 -27.39 2.07 -32.17
C VAL A 15 -26.96 0.71 -31.61
N PRO A 16 -26.03 -0.01 -32.24
CA PRO A 16 -25.49 -1.22 -31.63
C PRO A 16 -24.81 -0.86 -30.31
N PRO A 17 -24.92 -1.68 -29.26
CA PRO A 17 -24.12 -1.49 -28.06
C PRO A 17 -22.65 -1.64 -28.48
N VAL A 18 -21.89 -0.56 -28.38
CA VAL A 18 -20.43 -0.65 -28.32
C VAL A 18 -20.12 -1.37 -27.02
N LEU A 19 -19.94 -2.68 -27.11
CA LEU A 19 -19.25 -3.43 -26.08
C LEU A 19 -17.81 -2.91 -26.10
N ALA A 20 -17.52 -1.99 -25.19
CA ALA A 20 -16.15 -1.75 -24.80
C ALA A 20 -15.67 -3.05 -24.15
N ASP A 21 -15.02 -3.89 -24.94
CA ASP A 21 -14.19 -4.96 -24.44
C ASP A 21 -13.06 -4.27 -23.67
N SER A 22 -13.28 -4.06 -22.38
CA SER A 22 -12.23 -3.68 -21.44
C SER A 22 -11.36 -4.92 -21.27
N GLY A 23 -10.58 -5.21 -22.31
CA GLY A 23 -9.45 -6.10 -22.25
C GLY A 23 -8.50 -5.51 -21.21
N HIS A 24 -8.68 -5.92 -19.96
CA HIS A 24 -7.60 -5.89 -19.01
C HIS A 24 -6.64 -6.96 -19.50
N ASP A 25 -5.76 -6.55 -20.43
CA ASP A 25 -4.47 -7.20 -20.58
C ASP A 25 -3.92 -7.31 -19.17
N LEU A 26 -4.00 -8.53 -18.65
CA LEU A 26 -3.29 -8.94 -17.45
C LEU A 26 -1.82 -8.78 -17.84
N HIS A 27 -1.28 -7.57 -17.65
CA HIS A 27 0.14 -7.39 -17.53
C HIS A 27 0.53 -8.33 -16.40
N ALA A 28 1.05 -9.50 -16.77
CA ALA A 28 1.67 -10.42 -15.84
C ALA A 28 2.85 -9.65 -15.26
N VAL A 29 2.60 -8.95 -14.17
CA VAL A 29 3.63 -8.30 -13.37
C VAL A 29 4.55 -9.43 -12.95
N PRO A 30 5.87 -9.33 -13.21
CA PRO A 30 6.81 -10.33 -12.73
C PRO A 30 6.66 -10.41 -11.21
N THR A 31 5.99 -11.46 -10.73
CA THR A 31 5.97 -11.80 -9.31
C THR A 31 7.43 -12.05 -8.96
N LEU A 32 7.98 -11.24 -8.05
CA LEU A 32 9.38 -11.37 -7.62
C LEU A 32 9.63 -12.79 -7.13
N ALA A 33 10.30 -13.58 -7.96
CA ALA A 33 10.58 -15.00 -7.71
C ALA A 33 11.55 -15.23 -6.53
N ASN A 34 12.19 -14.16 -6.04
CA ASN A 34 13.02 -14.17 -4.84
C ASN A 34 12.28 -13.43 -3.73
N GLN A 35 11.88 -14.16 -2.69
CA GLN A 35 11.19 -13.61 -1.52
C GLN A 35 12.03 -12.52 -0.85
N THR A 36 11.68 -11.27 -1.13
CA THR A 36 12.15 -10.11 -0.39
C THR A 36 11.55 -10.17 1.01
N THR A 37 12.39 -10.23 2.04
CA THR A 37 11.93 -10.46 3.42
C THR A 37 11.61 -9.14 4.10
N THR A 38 10.52 -9.10 4.86
CA THR A 38 10.31 -8.07 5.89
C THR A 38 10.79 -8.63 7.22
N THR A 39 11.69 -7.93 7.88
CA THR A 39 12.13 -8.28 9.25
C THR A 39 11.59 -7.28 10.25
N VAL A 40 11.32 -7.75 11.46
CA VAL A 40 10.89 -6.92 12.58
C VAL A 40 11.91 -7.07 13.70
N GLU A 41 12.53 -5.97 14.08
CA GLU A 41 13.46 -5.90 15.20
C GLU A 41 12.83 -5.08 16.32
N ILE A 42 12.88 -5.59 17.54
CA ILE A 42 12.31 -4.93 18.71
C ILE A 42 13.42 -4.75 19.74
N ARG A 43 13.75 -3.50 20.04
CA ARG A 43 14.74 -3.12 21.06
C ARG A 43 14.12 -2.17 22.04
N GLU A 44 13.98 -2.60 23.30
CA GLU A 44 13.39 -1.80 24.38
C GLU A 44 12.03 -1.18 24.00
N ASN A 45 12.03 0.10 23.65
CA ASN A 45 10.85 0.91 23.30
C ASN A 45 10.76 1.23 21.81
N THR A 46 11.58 0.59 20.97
CA THR A 46 11.68 0.85 19.53
C THR A 46 11.40 -0.42 18.75
N VAL A 47 10.56 -0.30 17.71
CA VAL A 47 10.21 -1.38 16.79
C VAL A 47 10.65 -0.93 15.41
N THR A 48 11.56 -1.65 14.77
CA THR A 48 12.01 -1.34 13.41
C THR A 48 11.59 -2.45 12.46
N LEU A 49 10.79 -2.09 11.46
CA LEU A 49 10.51 -2.94 10.33
C LEU A 49 11.49 -2.60 9.22
N THR A 50 12.15 -3.62 8.67
CA THR A 50 13.04 -3.48 7.52
C THR A 50 12.47 -4.26 6.34
N PHE A 51 12.36 -3.59 5.21
CA PHE A 51 11.81 -4.12 3.96
C PHE A 51 12.92 -4.25 2.92
N GLY A 52 12.97 -5.40 2.24
CA GLY A 52 13.91 -5.66 1.14
C GLY A 52 15.05 -6.60 1.54
N PRO A 53 16.12 -6.71 0.74
CA PRO A 53 16.35 -5.96 -0.50
C PRO A 53 15.33 -6.29 -1.59
N ILE A 54 15.06 -5.33 -2.49
CA ILE A 54 14.24 -5.48 -3.70
C ILE A 54 14.86 -4.71 -4.86
N ASP A 55 14.68 -5.20 -6.09
CA ASP A 55 15.08 -4.47 -7.29
C ASP A 55 13.95 -3.57 -7.80
N LEU A 56 14.30 -2.34 -8.19
CA LEU A 56 13.36 -1.39 -8.79
C LEU A 56 13.60 -1.24 -10.30
N PRO A 57 12.55 -0.96 -11.10
CA PRO A 57 11.16 -0.79 -10.67
C PRO A 57 10.52 -2.14 -10.28
N ALA A 58 9.86 -2.16 -9.12
CA ALA A 58 9.04 -3.28 -8.70
C ALA A 58 7.59 -3.01 -9.12
N GLY A 59 6.91 -4.04 -9.59
CA GLY A 59 5.47 -3.96 -9.76
C GLY A 59 4.76 -3.83 -8.41
N HIS A 60 3.45 -3.68 -8.46
CA HIS A 60 2.59 -3.65 -7.29
C HIS A 60 1.41 -4.60 -7.47
N ASP A 61 0.98 -5.23 -6.38
CA ASP A 61 -0.11 -6.21 -6.37
C ASP A 61 -1.28 -5.76 -5.47
N GLY A 62 -2.49 -6.17 -5.84
CA GLY A 62 -3.76 -5.93 -5.14
C GLY A 62 -4.17 -4.46 -4.98
N ASP A 63 -5.24 -4.24 -4.21
CA ASP A 63 -5.88 -2.93 -4.04
C ASP A 63 -5.02 -1.88 -3.33
N LEU A 64 -4.02 -2.31 -2.56
CA LEU A 64 -3.14 -1.43 -1.77
C LEU A 64 -1.80 -1.15 -2.47
N ALA A 65 -1.67 -1.56 -3.73
CA ALA A 65 -0.51 -1.38 -4.58
C ALA A 65 0.82 -1.76 -3.89
N ALA A 66 0.85 -2.92 -3.24
CA ALA A 66 2.01 -3.35 -2.45
C ALA A 66 3.14 -3.83 -3.37
N SER A 67 4.35 -3.30 -3.22
CA SER A 67 5.54 -3.78 -3.97
C SER A 67 6.18 -5.02 -3.35
N MET A 68 5.88 -5.31 -2.09
CA MET A 68 6.31 -6.51 -1.37
C MET A 68 5.10 -7.18 -0.71
N PRO A 69 5.17 -8.49 -0.40
CA PRO A 69 4.12 -9.16 0.36
C PRO A 69 3.78 -8.42 1.65
N LYS A 70 2.48 -8.33 1.97
CA LYS A 70 2.02 -7.80 3.25
C LYS A 70 2.66 -8.62 4.37
N HIS A 71 3.15 -7.95 5.41
CA HIS A 71 3.80 -8.62 6.53
C HIS A 71 3.00 -8.45 7.81
N ALA A 72 2.54 -9.57 8.36
CA ALA A 72 1.84 -9.61 9.64
C ALA A 72 2.85 -9.73 10.79
N PHE A 73 2.64 -8.97 11.86
CA PHE A 73 3.49 -9.01 13.05
C PHE A 73 2.68 -8.67 14.31
N GLN A 74 3.29 -8.90 15.48
CA GLN A 74 2.73 -8.57 16.78
C GLN A 74 3.80 -7.93 17.66
N LEU A 75 3.37 -7.18 18.67
CA LEU A 75 4.25 -6.62 19.68
C LEU A 75 4.37 -7.59 20.87
N PRO A 76 5.52 -7.64 21.56
CA PRO A 76 5.74 -8.56 22.67
C PRO A 76 5.01 -8.14 23.96
N ARG A 77 4.56 -6.88 24.01
CA ARG A 77 3.86 -6.23 25.13
C ARG A 77 3.05 -5.06 24.62
N ASP A 78 2.18 -4.52 25.47
CA ASP A 78 1.47 -3.28 25.18
C ASP A 78 2.46 -2.11 25.03
N MET A 79 2.26 -1.32 23.97
CA MET A 79 3.10 -0.17 23.65
C MET A 79 2.24 1.01 23.21
N TYR A 80 2.84 2.20 23.31
CA TYR A 80 2.29 3.42 22.73
C TYR A 80 3.25 3.92 21.65
N MET A 81 2.77 3.99 20.42
CA MET A 81 3.53 4.63 19.35
C MET A 81 3.44 6.14 19.55
N VAL A 82 4.56 6.76 19.91
CA VAL A 82 4.68 8.21 20.17
C VAL A 82 5.27 9.00 18.99
N GLY A 83 5.64 8.30 17.93
CA GLY A 83 6.19 8.86 16.72
C GLY A 83 6.80 7.77 15.83
N TYR A 84 7.29 8.16 14.67
CA TYR A 84 7.94 7.26 13.73
C TYR A 84 8.88 8.00 12.78
N LYS A 85 9.77 7.27 12.12
CA LYS A 85 10.58 7.75 10.99
C LYS A 85 10.75 6.66 9.95
N THR A 86 11.01 7.07 8.72
CA THR A 86 11.28 6.13 7.61
C THR A 86 12.56 6.47 6.88
N ALA A 87 13.15 5.46 6.24
CA ALA A 87 14.31 5.61 5.38
C ALA A 87 14.16 4.72 4.14
N VAL A 88 14.76 5.15 3.03
CA VAL A 88 14.97 4.33 1.82
C VAL A 88 16.44 4.41 1.48
N PHE A 89 17.06 3.26 1.22
CA PHE A 89 18.50 3.13 1.05
C PHE A 89 18.82 1.88 0.22
N THR A 90 20.05 1.73 -0.28
CA THR A 90 20.49 0.46 -0.85
C THR A 90 20.99 -0.46 0.27
N LYS A 91 21.09 -1.77 0.02
CA LYS A 91 21.60 -2.76 0.99
C LYS A 91 22.96 -2.41 1.61
N ASP A 92 23.79 -1.68 0.88
CA ASP A 92 25.10 -1.18 1.36
C ASP A 92 24.98 0.08 2.25
N GLY A 93 23.76 0.53 2.55
CA GLY A 93 23.47 1.66 3.43
C GLY A 93 23.44 3.03 2.74
N LYS A 94 23.55 3.10 1.40
CA LYS A 94 23.50 4.38 0.68
C LYS A 94 22.08 4.97 0.71
N PRO A 95 21.86 6.16 1.27
CA PRO A 95 20.54 6.80 1.25
C PRO A 95 20.04 7.02 -0.19
N LEU A 96 18.76 6.78 -0.40
CA LEU A 96 18.09 7.04 -1.67
C LEU A 96 17.16 8.25 -1.56
N PRO A 97 16.90 8.95 -2.68
CA PRO A 97 15.91 10.02 -2.71
C PRO A 97 14.52 9.58 -2.22
N LYS A 98 13.80 10.47 -1.53
CA LYS A 98 12.50 10.14 -0.92
C LYS A 98 11.44 9.66 -1.92
N ASN A 99 11.54 10.08 -3.18
CA ASN A 99 10.64 9.65 -4.26
C ASN A 99 10.81 8.18 -4.67
N TYR A 100 11.72 7.42 -4.05
CA TYR A 100 11.78 5.97 -4.16
C TYR A 100 10.66 5.29 -3.36
N LEU A 101 10.13 5.96 -2.34
CA LEU A 101 9.04 5.44 -1.53
C LEU A 101 7.71 6.00 -2.03
N HIS A 102 6.77 5.10 -2.34
CA HIS A 102 5.39 5.48 -2.64
C HIS A 102 4.59 5.55 -1.35
N HIS A 103 4.58 4.47 -0.57
CA HIS A 103 4.03 4.44 0.79
C HIS A 103 4.57 3.27 1.60
N ILE A 104 4.76 3.47 2.90
CA ILE A 104 4.75 2.46 3.95
C ILE A 104 3.49 2.71 4.76
N LEU A 105 2.70 1.68 5.01
CA LEU A 105 1.48 1.75 5.78
C LEU A 105 1.54 0.75 6.93
N MET A 106 1.09 1.19 8.10
CA MET A 106 0.97 0.38 9.30
C MET A 106 -0.49 0.31 9.73
N LEU A 107 -1.00 -0.93 9.77
CA LEU A 107 -2.40 -1.22 9.99
C LEU A 107 -2.56 -2.10 11.23
N ASN A 108 -3.62 -1.86 11.99
CA ASN A 108 -4.06 -2.70 13.08
C ASN A 108 -5.39 -3.35 12.67
N ASN A 109 -5.31 -4.63 12.30
CA ASN A 109 -6.44 -5.42 11.82
C ASN A 109 -7.39 -5.84 12.93
N SER A 110 -7.03 -5.62 14.19
CA SER A 110 -7.90 -5.89 15.36
C SER A 110 -8.82 -4.71 15.70
N LYS A 111 -8.68 -3.57 15.03
CA LYS A 111 -9.44 -2.35 15.31
C LYS A 111 -10.05 -1.77 14.02
N PRO A 112 -11.27 -1.23 14.08
CA PRO A 112 -11.85 -0.55 12.94
C PRO A 112 -11.14 0.79 12.70
N SER A 113 -11.13 1.23 11.45
CA SER A 113 -10.71 2.57 11.07
C SER A 113 -11.59 3.62 11.73
N VAL A 114 -10.97 4.75 12.09
CA VAL A 114 -11.67 5.92 12.64
C VAL A 114 -12.30 6.80 11.55
N SER A 115 -11.95 6.57 10.28
CA SER A 115 -12.32 7.44 9.16
C SER A 115 -13.00 6.73 7.99
N CYS A 116 -12.91 5.40 7.90
CA CYS A 116 -13.45 4.64 6.78
C CYS A 116 -14.13 3.36 7.29
N GLU A 117 -15.46 3.28 7.19
CA GLU A 117 -16.21 2.12 7.66
C GLU A 117 -15.80 0.85 6.92
N GLY A 118 -15.64 -0.26 7.65
CA GLY A 118 -15.25 -1.56 7.10
C GLY A 118 -13.74 -1.77 6.92
N GLU A 119 -12.93 -0.72 7.02
CA GLU A 119 -11.47 -0.81 6.92
C GLU A 119 -10.80 -1.01 8.30
N PRO A 120 -9.61 -1.62 8.36
CA PRO A 120 -8.82 -1.69 9.59
C PRO A 120 -8.24 -0.33 9.96
N LEU A 121 -7.81 -0.17 11.21
CA LEU A 121 -7.16 1.06 11.68
C LEU A 121 -5.80 1.26 11.02
N PHE A 122 -5.68 2.26 10.15
CA PHE A 122 -4.39 2.80 9.72
C PHE A 122 -3.82 3.68 10.83
N PHE A 123 -2.79 3.20 11.52
CA PHE A 123 -2.25 3.91 12.69
C PHE A 123 -0.98 4.71 12.39
N ALA A 124 -0.29 4.41 11.29
CA ALA A 124 0.84 5.18 10.81
C ALA A 124 1.05 4.97 9.31
N GLY A 125 1.74 5.91 8.68
CA GLY A 125 2.23 5.72 7.32
C GLY A 125 3.24 6.78 6.94
N ALA A 126 4.02 6.50 5.91
CA ALA A 126 4.90 7.48 5.30
C ALA A 126 5.02 7.19 3.79
N GLY A 127 4.84 8.18 2.94
CA GLY A 127 5.26 8.16 1.54
C GLY A 127 6.47 9.04 1.30
N LEU A 128 6.43 9.77 0.19
CA LEU A 128 7.44 10.74 -0.26
C LEU A 128 7.78 11.85 0.76
N GLU A 129 6.92 12.09 1.75
CA GLU A 129 7.18 13.03 2.83
C GLU A 129 8.38 12.58 3.68
N MET A 130 8.44 11.30 4.06
CA MET A 130 9.45 10.70 4.96
C MET A 130 9.89 11.62 6.10
N THR A 131 8.96 12.42 6.63
CA THR A 131 9.25 13.36 7.71
C THR A 131 9.22 12.59 9.02
N GLU A 132 10.24 12.80 9.87
CA GLU A 132 10.19 12.25 11.22
C GLU A 132 9.00 12.85 11.97
N THR A 133 8.11 11.97 12.41
CA THR A 133 6.88 12.35 13.08
C THR A 133 7.01 12.09 14.57
N ARG A 134 6.57 13.06 15.37
CA ARG A 134 6.43 12.98 16.82
C ARG A 134 5.07 13.49 17.21
N PHE A 135 4.36 12.72 18.02
CA PHE A 135 3.11 13.20 18.62
C PHE A 135 3.42 14.16 19.77
N PRO A 136 2.52 15.12 20.07
CA PRO A 136 2.66 15.98 21.24
C PRO A 136 2.78 15.15 22.53
N ALA A 137 3.44 15.71 23.55
CA ALA A 137 3.58 15.05 24.84
C ALA A 137 2.20 14.64 25.42
N GLY A 138 2.10 13.39 25.87
CA GLY A 138 0.85 12.80 26.36
C GLY A 138 -0.02 12.13 25.29
N TYR A 139 0.34 12.25 24.00
CA TYR A 139 -0.37 11.62 22.89
C TYR A 139 0.39 10.43 22.30
N GLY A 140 -0.35 9.44 21.81
CA GLY A 140 0.21 8.29 21.10
C GLY A 140 -0.87 7.29 20.72
N VAL A 141 -0.53 6.37 19.82
CA VAL A 141 -1.43 5.28 19.42
C VAL A 141 -1.17 4.07 20.31
N LYS A 142 -2.19 3.62 21.05
CA LYS A 142 -2.11 2.40 21.86
C LYS A 142 -2.18 1.15 20.96
N LEU A 143 -1.13 0.33 21.02
CA LEU A 143 -1.01 -0.96 20.34
C LEU A 143 -0.90 -2.06 21.40
N ALA A 144 -1.87 -2.96 21.46
CA ALA A 144 -1.89 -4.04 22.43
C ALA A 144 -1.04 -5.23 21.95
N LYS A 145 -0.47 -6.00 22.89
CA LYS A 145 0.30 -7.22 22.59
C LYS A 145 -0.46 -8.19 21.65
N GLY A 146 -1.77 -8.30 21.84
CA GLY A 146 -2.64 -9.20 21.08
C GLY A 146 -3.17 -8.64 19.77
N ASP A 147 -2.87 -7.38 19.42
CA ASP A 147 -3.33 -6.80 18.16
C ASP A 147 -2.65 -7.50 16.98
N HIS A 148 -3.41 -7.74 15.91
CA HIS A 148 -2.90 -8.26 14.63
C HIS A 148 -2.46 -7.06 13.78
N LEU A 149 -1.15 -6.83 13.69
CA LEU A 149 -0.60 -5.71 12.95
C LEU A 149 -0.15 -6.15 11.57
N THR A 150 -0.33 -5.28 10.57
CA THR A 150 0.12 -5.51 9.21
C THR A 150 0.93 -4.32 8.74
N SER A 151 2.06 -4.58 8.09
CA SER A 151 2.83 -3.59 7.34
C SER A 151 2.73 -3.84 5.84
N ILE A 152 2.64 -2.74 5.09
CA ILE A 152 2.60 -2.75 3.63
C ILE A 152 3.61 -1.73 3.14
N VAL A 153 4.41 -2.10 2.15
CA VAL A 153 5.36 -1.18 1.49
C VAL A 153 5.14 -1.19 -0.02
N ALA A 154 5.15 0.00 -0.58
CA ALA A 154 5.15 0.26 -2.00
C ALA A 154 6.32 1.18 -2.34
N PHE A 155 7.11 0.74 -3.30
CA PHE A 155 8.15 1.56 -3.91
C PHE A 155 7.59 2.25 -5.14
N TYR A 156 8.16 3.39 -5.50
CA TYR A 156 7.68 4.16 -6.65
C TYR A 156 7.98 3.41 -7.95
N HIS A 157 6.94 3.08 -8.71
CA HIS A 157 7.06 2.26 -9.91
C HIS A 157 7.80 2.92 -11.08
N LYS A 158 8.05 4.24 -11.00
CA LYS A 158 8.92 4.98 -11.94
C LYS A 158 10.27 5.36 -11.33
N ALA A 159 10.66 4.75 -10.20
CA ALA A 159 12.00 4.93 -9.67
C ALA A 159 13.04 4.50 -10.72
N PRO A 160 14.21 5.16 -10.77
CA PRO A 160 15.32 4.69 -11.59
C PRO A 160 15.67 3.24 -11.27
N VAL A 161 16.12 2.51 -12.30
CA VAL A 161 16.58 1.12 -12.14
C VAL A 161 17.66 1.08 -11.06
N THR A 162 17.36 0.41 -9.95
CA THR A 162 18.21 0.39 -8.76
C THR A 162 18.11 -0.99 -8.12
N LYS A 163 19.27 -1.57 -7.83
CA LYS A 163 19.38 -2.89 -7.20
C LYS A 163 19.38 -2.78 -5.68
N ASP A 164 18.89 -3.84 -5.05
CA ASP A 164 19.01 -4.05 -3.61
C ASP A 164 18.48 -2.87 -2.77
N VAL A 165 17.35 -2.29 -3.17
CA VAL A 165 16.68 -1.22 -2.44
C VAL A 165 16.08 -1.78 -1.16
N MET A 166 16.21 -1.03 -0.08
CA MET A 166 15.68 -1.33 1.24
C MET A 166 14.91 -0.13 1.77
N ALA A 167 13.98 -0.39 2.68
CA ALA A 167 13.32 0.66 3.44
C ALA A 167 13.19 0.27 4.91
N THR A 168 13.10 1.26 5.80
CA THR A 168 12.80 1.03 7.21
C THR A 168 11.63 1.89 7.69
N PHE A 169 10.90 1.37 8.67
CA PHE A 169 9.96 2.12 9.50
C PHE A 169 10.31 1.86 10.97
N THR A 170 10.56 2.93 11.73
CA THR A 170 10.99 2.88 13.14
C THR A 170 10.13 3.76 14.02
#